data_AF-A0AA88NFC0-F1
#
_entry.id   AF-A0AA88NFC0-F1
#
_cell.length_a   1.000
_cell.length_b   1.000
_cell.length_c   1.000
_cell.angle_alpha   90.00
_cell.angle_beta   90.00
_cell.angle_gamma   90.00
#
_symmetry.space_group_name_H-M   'P 1'
#
loop_
_entity.id
_entity.type
_entity.pdbx_description
1 polymer ?
#
loop_
_entity_poly.entity_id
_entity_poly.type
_entity_poly.pdbx_seq_one_letter_code
_entity_poly.pdbx_strand_id
1 'polypeptide(L)'
;MTEHYGNFGRVTSALCQRTFSVLRQWNKNDKVMLKVMAARRVEVLGLYRRVLRLSRSWQAQSGLTHDTDTERKYITQEARSLFKQNQHLTDPELISKCVAECEARIELGLHYRNPYPRPSYLPPMGLATQKGSKLRGQQRLRKQAKPVYLQSHHET
;
A
#
# COMPACT_ATOMS: atom_id res chain seq x y z
N MET A 1 -1.62 -62.69 -45.08
CA MET A 1 -2.60 -61.58 -45.16
C MET A 1 -2.84 -61.10 -43.75
N THR A 2 -2.63 -59.80 -43.51
CA THR A 2 -3.17 -58.93 -42.42
C THR A 2 -2.88 -59.37 -40.97
N GLU A 3 -2.27 -58.60 -40.06
CA GLU A 3 -2.15 -57.14 -39.93
C GLU A 3 -1.03 -56.75 -38.93
N HIS A 4 -0.47 -55.56 -39.15
CA HIS A 4 0.42 -54.80 -38.27
C HIS A 4 -0.30 -54.35 -36.98
N TYR A 5 0.47 -54.07 -35.91
CA TYR A 5 0.36 -52.98 -34.91
C TYR A 5 1.22 -53.44 -33.70
N GLY A 6 2.46 -52.98 -33.52
CA GLY A 6 2.76 -51.63 -33.05
C GLY A 6 2.92 -51.62 -31.52
N ASN A 7 4.04 -52.13 -31.00
CA ASN A 7 4.38 -52.01 -29.57
C ASN A 7 5.56 -51.04 -29.40
N PHE A 8 5.34 -49.79 -29.84
CA PHE A 8 6.16 -48.63 -29.52
C PHE A 8 5.60 -48.04 -28.23
N GLY A 9 6.23 -48.33 -27.08
CA GLY A 9 5.61 -47.93 -25.81
C GLY A 9 6.39 -48.18 -24.54
N ARG A 10 7.73 -48.08 -24.55
CA ARG A 10 8.50 -47.88 -23.31
C ARG A 10 9.60 -46.83 -23.47
N VAL A 11 9.20 -45.63 -23.89
CA VAL A 11 9.95 -44.41 -23.57
C VAL A 11 8.93 -43.40 -23.09
N THR A 12 8.74 -43.32 -21.77
CA THR A 12 8.28 -42.13 -21.02
C THR A 12 8.01 -42.49 -19.54
N SER A 13 8.97 -43.08 -18.83
CA SER A 13 8.90 -43.22 -17.36
C SER A 13 9.78 -42.24 -16.59
N ALA A 14 10.33 -41.20 -17.25
CA ALA A 14 11.20 -40.20 -16.60
C ALA A 14 10.74 -38.73 -16.74
N LEU A 15 9.52 -38.48 -17.23
CA LEU A 15 8.94 -37.12 -17.33
C LEU A 15 7.63 -36.92 -16.52
N CYS A 16 7.13 -37.97 -15.83
CA CYS A 16 5.89 -37.87 -15.03
C CYS A 16 6.13 -37.64 -13.52
N GLN A 17 7.37 -37.42 -13.07
CA GLN A 17 7.65 -37.06 -11.66
C GLN A 17 7.98 -35.57 -11.45
N ARG A 18 8.33 -34.83 -12.52
CA ARG A 18 8.58 -33.38 -12.44
C ARG A 18 7.31 -32.53 -12.55
N THR A 19 6.23 -33.06 -13.12
CA THR A 19 4.94 -32.35 -13.22
C THR A 19 4.18 -32.31 -11.89
N PHE A 20 4.26 -33.36 -11.06
CA PHE A 20 3.58 -33.40 -9.77
C PHE A 20 4.19 -32.48 -8.70
N SER A 21 5.51 -32.34 -8.63
CA SER A 21 6.14 -31.41 -7.69
C SER A 21 5.85 -29.94 -8.03
N VAL A 22 5.82 -29.58 -9.32
CA VAL A 22 5.46 -28.23 -9.75
C VAL A 22 3.98 -27.95 -9.49
N LEU A 23 3.06 -28.86 -9.81
CA LEU A 23 1.62 -28.70 -9.48
C LEU A 23 1.36 -28.62 -7.96
N ARG A 24 2.04 -29.44 -7.16
CA ARG A 24 1.95 -29.41 -5.70
C ARG A 24 2.58 -28.15 -5.10
N GLN A 25 3.67 -27.64 -5.70
CA GLN A 25 4.30 -26.39 -5.31
C GLN A 25 3.45 -25.17 -5.69
N TRP A 26 2.82 -25.18 -6.87
CA TRP A 26 1.84 -24.17 -7.29
C TRP A 26 0.63 -24.13 -6.34
N ASN A 27 0.02 -25.28 -6.02
CA ASN A 27 -1.11 -25.35 -5.08
C ASN A 27 -0.72 -24.93 -3.64
N LYS A 28 0.53 -25.17 -3.22
CA LYS A 28 1.06 -24.64 -1.95
C LYS A 28 1.25 -23.12 -2.00
N ASN A 29 1.84 -22.59 -3.08
CA ASN A 29 2.06 -21.16 -3.26
C ASN A 29 0.73 -20.40 -3.30
N ASP A 30 -0.30 -20.94 -3.97
CA ASP A 30 -1.65 -20.34 -4.03
C ASP A 30 -2.31 -20.31 -2.65
N LYS A 31 -2.23 -21.40 -1.88
CA LYS A 31 -2.76 -21.45 -0.51
C LYS A 31 -2.03 -20.49 0.43
N VAL A 32 -0.70 -20.39 0.29
CA VAL A 32 0.12 -19.43 1.05
C VAL A 32 -0.29 -18.00 0.69
N MET A 33 -0.41 -17.69 -0.60
CA MET A 33 -0.82 -16.37 -1.09
C MET A 33 -2.22 -15.98 -0.61
N LEU A 34 -3.19 -16.89 -0.67
CA LEU A 34 -4.54 -16.69 -0.13
C LEU A 34 -4.52 -16.38 1.38
N LYS A 35 -3.69 -17.11 2.16
CA LYS A 35 -3.54 -16.87 3.59
C LYS A 35 -2.91 -15.49 3.88
N VAL A 36 -1.92 -15.09 3.10
CA VAL A 36 -1.29 -13.77 3.18
C VAL A 36 -2.32 -12.67 2.85
N MET A 37 -3.10 -12.81 1.79
CA MET A 37 -4.13 -11.85 1.41
C MET A 37 -5.23 -11.73 2.47
N ALA A 38 -5.67 -12.85 3.06
CA ALA A 38 -6.63 -12.85 4.16
C ALA A 38 -6.10 -12.13 5.40
N ALA A 39 -4.84 -12.38 5.78
CA ALA A 39 -4.19 -11.71 6.89
C ALA A 39 -4.07 -10.18 6.65
N ARG A 40 -3.67 -9.77 5.44
CA ARG A 40 -3.62 -8.35 5.05
C ARG A 40 -4.99 -7.68 5.10
N ARG A 41 -6.06 -8.37 4.68
CA ARG A 41 -7.43 -7.84 4.80
C ARG A 41 -7.80 -7.56 6.25
N VAL A 42 -7.48 -8.47 7.16
CA VAL A 42 -7.75 -8.29 8.60
C VAL A 42 -6.99 -7.10 9.17
N GLU A 43 -5.71 -6.99 8.84
CA GLU A 43 -4.83 -5.88 9.21
C GLU A 43 -5.39 -4.53 8.71
N VAL A 44 -5.67 -4.40 7.42
CA VAL A 44 -6.20 -3.17 6.78
C VAL A 44 -7.55 -2.77 7.39
N LEU A 45 -8.47 -3.73 7.59
CA LEU A 45 -9.76 -3.45 8.22
C LEU A 45 -9.61 -3.07 9.70
N GLY A 46 -8.62 -3.63 10.40
CA GLY A 46 -8.27 -3.28 11.77
C GLY A 46 -7.77 -1.84 11.86
N LEU A 47 -6.87 -1.45 10.94
CA LEU A 47 -6.33 -0.11 10.80
C LEU A 47 -7.42 0.91 10.48
N TYR A 48 -8.30 0.61 9.50
CA TYR A 48 -9.45 1.47 9.17
C TYR A 48 -10.34 1.73 10.40
N ARG A 49 -10.68 0.68 11.15
CA ARG A 49 -11.46 0.79 12.40
C ARG A 49 -10.73 1.58 13.48
N ARG A 50 -9.39 1.52 13.53
CA ARG A 50 -8.57 2.34 14.44
C ARG A 50 -8.68 3.81 14.07
N VAL A 51 -8.55 4.16 12.79
CA VAL A 51 -8.70 5.55 12.31
C VAL A 51 -10.08 6.12 12.65
N LEU A 52 -11.16 5.36 12.42
CA LEU A 52 -12.52 5.82 12.77
C LEU A 52 -12.74 5.94 14.29
N ARG A 53 -12.04 5.15 15.11
CA ARG A 53 -12.04 5.33 16.57
C ARG A 53 -11.30 6.60 16.97
N LEU A 54 -10.11 6.82 16.40
CA LEU A 54 -9.31 8.02 16.61
C LEU A 54 -10.08 9.28 16.25
N SER A 55 -10.77 9.30 15.10
CA SER A 55 -11.65 10.40 14.72
C SER A 55 -12.70 10.67 15.79
N ARG A 56 -13.39 9.66 16.34
CA ARG A 56 -14.40 9.88 17.38
C ARG A 56 -13.83 10.44 18.69
N SER A 57 -12.64 10.00 19.09
CA SER A 57 -11.98 10.47 20.31
C SER A 57 -11.12 11.72 20.11
N TRP A 58 -11.01 12.22 18.89
CA TRP A 58 -10.15 13.35 18.55
C TRP A 58 -10.63 14.63 19.23
N GLN A 59 -9.70 15.47 19.66
CA GLN A 59 -9.97 16.78 20.25
C GLN A 59 -9.00 17.77 19.62
N ALA A 60 -9.52 18.89 19.11
CA ALA A 60 -8.68 19.92 18.52
C ALA A 60 -7.79 20.55 19.58
N GLN A 61 -6.58 20.93 19.18
CA GLN A 61 -5.62 21.60 20.07
C GLN A 61 -6.15 22.95 20.58
N SER A 62 -7.04 23.60 19.83
CA SER A 62 -7.71 24.85 20.24
C SER A 62 -8.72 24.66 21.37
N GLY A 63 -9.18 23.44 21.62
CA GLY A 63 -10.26 23.14 22.58
C GLY A 63 -11.65 23.59 22.11
N LEU A 64 -11.76 24.20 20.93
CA LEU A 64 -13.04 24.64 20.38
C LEU A 64 -13.83 23.45 19.82
N THR A 65 -15.12 23.41 20.11
CA THR A 65 -16.03 22.36 19.62
C THR A 65 -16.13 22.36 18.10
N HIS A 66 -16.21 23.55 17.48
CA HIS A 66 -16.25 23.71 16.03
C HIS A 66 -15.00 23.14 15.33
N ASP A 67 -13.81 23.46 15.84
CA ASP A 67 -12.55 22.96 15.28
C ASP A 67 -12.44 21.46 15.45
N THR A 68 -12.82 20.95 16.63
CA THR A 68 -12.87 19.52 16.90
C THR A 68 -13.78 18.82 15.89
N ASP A 69 -15.00 19.30 15.68
CA ASP A 69 -15.93 18.69 14.73
C ASP A 69 -15.41 18.74 13.29
N THR A 70 -14.73 19.83 12.91
CA THR A 70 -14.11 20.00 11.60
C THR A 70 -12.98 19.00 11.39
N GLU A 71 -12.07 18.89 12.34
CA GLU A 71 -10.96 17.95 12.33
C GLU A 71 -11.44 16.48 12.34
N ARG A 72 -12.46 16.16 13.15
CA ARG A 72 -13.09 14.83 13.17
C ARG A 72 -13.66 14.46 11.80
N LYS A 73 -14.42 15.39 11.19
CA LYS A 73 -14.98 15.21 9.85
C LYS A 73 -13.88 15.01 8.81
N TYR A 74 -12.82 15.80 8.89
CA TYR A 74 -11.66 15.68 8.02
C TYR A 74 -11.04 14.26 8.09
N ILE A 75 -10.67 13.79 9.29
CA ILE A 75 -10.09 12.45 9.48
C ILE A 75 -11.00 11.37 8.89
N THR A 76 -12.31 11.46 9.14
CA THR A 76 -13.28 10.47 8.64
C THR A 76 -13.39 10.49 7.12
N GLN A 77 -13.49 11.67 6.51
CA GLN A 77 -13.63 11.82 5.06
C GLN A 77 -12.36 11.38 4.33
N GLU A 78 -11.20 11.79 4.81
CA GLU A 78 -9.92 11.41 4.24
C GLU A 78 -9.71 9.90 4.30
N ALA A 79 -9.93 9.28 5.47
CA ALA A 79 -9.83 7.83 5.63
C ALA A 79 -10.78 7.10 4.66
N ARG A 80 -12.04 7.53 4.55
CA ARG A 80 -12.99 6.93 3.60
C ARG A 80 -12.50 7.06 2.16
N SER A 81 -11.99 8.23 1.79
CA SER A 81 -11.49 8.51 0.44
C SER A 81 -10.31 7.60 0.10
N LEU A 82 -9.26 7.59 0.92
CA LEU A 82 -8.03 6.85 0.64
C LEU A 82 -8.24 5.33 0.67
N PHE A 83 -9.00 4.80 1.64
CA PHE A 83 -9.28 3.36 1.68
C PHE A 83 -10.15 2.92 0.50
N LYS A 84 -11.07 3.76 0.03
CA LYS A 84 -11.88 3.47 -1.16
C LYS A 84 -11.04 3.52 -2.44
N GLN A 85 -10.15 4.50 -2.58
CA GLN A 85 -9.21 4.59 -3.70
C GLN A 85 -8.32 3.34 -3.80
N ASN A 86 -7.92 2.78 -2.66
CA ASN A 86 -7.05 1.62 -2.57
C ASN A 86 -7.79 0.26 -2.59
N GLN A 87 -9.12 0.23 -2.75
CA GLN A 87 -9.92 -1.00 -2.58
C GLN A 87 -9.58 -2.13 -3.57
N HIS A 88 -8.99 -1.78 -4.72
CA HIS A 88 -8.62 -2.73 -5.78
C HIS A 88 -7.12 -3.08 -5.78
N LEU A 89 -6.35 -2.60 -4.79
CA LEU A 89 -4.93 -2.96 -4.67
C LEU A 89 -4.80 -4.43 -4.29
N THR A 90 -4.09 -5.19 -5.12
CA THR A 90 -3.82 -6.63 -4.92
C THR A 90 -2.35 -6.93 -4.66
N ASP A 91 -1.46 -5.98 -4.94
CA ASP A 91 -0.02 -6.13 -4.71
C ASP A 91 0.30 -6.05 -3.20
N PRO A 92 0.80 -7.13 -2.58
CA PRO A 92 1.15 -7.13 -1.16
C PRO A 92 2.18 -6.06 -0.77
N GLU A 93 3.11 -5.68 -1.64
CA GLU A 93 4.10 -4.65 -1.33
C GLU A 93 3.46 -3.25 -1.29
N LEU A 94 2.58 -2.95 -2.24
CA LEU A 94 1.85 -1.69 -2.26
C LEU A 94 0.90 -1.57 -1.07
N ILE A 95 0.21 -2.66 -0.72
CA ILE A 95 -0.63 -2.70 0.49
C ILE A 95 0.22 -2.40 1.74
N SER A 96 1.40 -3.01 1.86
CA SER A 96 2.29 -2.77 3.00
C SER A 96 2.76 -1.32 3.08
N LYS A 97 3.04 -0.68 1.93
CA LYS A 97 3.39 0.75 1.87
C LYS A 97 2.23 1.63 2.32
N CYS A 98 1.01 1.34 1.88
CA CYS A 98 -0.19 2.09 2.30
C CYS A 98 -0.46 1.93 3.81
N VAL A 99 -0.24 0.73 4.37
CA VAL A 99 -0.35 0.49 5.81
C VAL A 99 0.67 1.34 6.57
N ALA A 100 1.95 1.27 6.18
CA ALA A 100 3.03 2.03 6.82
C ALA A 100 2.80 3.55 6.71
N GLU A 101 2.33 4.04 5.56
CA GLU A 101 1.92 5.43 5.38
C GLU A 101 0.82 5.84 6.36
N CYS A 102 -0.24 5.03 6.47
CA CYS A 102 -1.36 5.33 7.34
C CYS A 102 -0.94 5.32 8.83
N GLU A 103 -0.08 4.39 9.24
CA GLU A 103 0.49 4.37 10.59
C GLU A 103 1.33 5.62 10.87
N ALA A 104 2.24 5.99 9.96
CA ALA A 104 3.05 7.18 10.10
C ALA A 104 2.20 8.47 10.19
N ARG A 105 1.09 8.56 9.43
CA ARG A 105 0.14 9.67 9.54
C ARG A 105 -0.56 9.71 10.89
N ILE A 106 -0.99 8.56 11.41
CA ILE A 106 -1.60 8.48 12.75
C ILE A 106 -0.61 8.96 13.80
N GLU A 107 0.64 8.50 13.76
CA GLU A 107 1.68 8.87 14.72
C GLU A 107 1.97 10.37 14.69
N LEU A 108 2.17 10.95 13.50
CA LEU A 108 2.40 12.38 13.34
C LEU A 108 1.21 13.21 13.80
N GLY A 109 0.00 12.78 13.45
CA GLY A 109 -1.22 13.46 13.88
C GLY A 109 -1.32 13.50 15.39
N LEU A 110 -1.10 12.36 16.06
CA LEU A 110 -1.15 12.29 17.52
C LEU A 110 -0.02 13.09 18.20
N HIS A 111 1.20 13.01 17.66
CA HIS A 111 2.35 13.72 18.23
C HIS A 111 2.20 15.23 18.17
N TYR A 112 1.69 15.74 17.05
CA TYR A 112 1.55 17.19 16.82
C TYR A 112 0.16 17.75 17.08
N ARG A 113 -0.81 16.89 17.42
CA ARG A 113 -2.22 17.26 17.58
C ARG A 113 -2.76 17.99 16.35
N ASN A 114 -2.37 17.52 15.17
CA ASN A 114 -2.77 18.11 13.89
C ASN A 114 -3.13 16.98 12.91
N PRO A 115 -4.40 16.83 12.52
CA PRO A 115 -4.82 15.74 11.63
C PRO A 115 -4.47 16.00 10.16
N TYR A 116 -4.08 17.23 9.81
CA TYR A 116 -3.83 17.61 8.43
C TYR A 116 -2.43 17.17 7.95
N PRO A 117 -2.25 16.98 6.64
CA PRO A 117 -0.98 16.60 6.05
C PRO A 117 0.03 17.73 6.26
N ARG A 118 1.19 17.40 6.82
CA ARG A 118 2.26 18.39 6.95
C ARG A 118 2.89 18.66 5.58
N PRO A 119 2.90 19.92 5.09
CA PRO A 119 3.61 20.27 3.87
C PRO A 119 5.11 20.03 4.06
N SER A 120 5.75 19.47 3.03
CA SER A 120 7.20 19.29 3.00
C SER A 120 7.87 20.62 2.70
N TYR A 121 8.44 21.27 3.72
CA TYR A 121 9.21 22.51 3.57
C TYR A 121 10.59 22.23 2.95
N LEU A 122 10.61 21.76 1.70
CA LEU A 122 11.81 21.79 0.88
C LEU A 122 11.91 23.19 0.28
N PRO A 123 12.87 24.03 0.66
CA PRO A 123 12.95 25.40 0.17
C PRO A 123 13.02 25.38 -1.37
N PRO A 124 12.08 26.04 -2.07
CA PRO A 124 12.09 26.10 -3.53
C PRO A 124 13.35 26.80 -4.06
N MET A 125 13.98 27.63 -3.22
CA MET A 125 15.19 28.40 -3.52
C MET A 125 16.51 27.71 -3.12
N GLY A 126 16.47 26.52 -2.48
CA GLY A 126 17.68 25.74 -2.19
C GLY A 126 18.26 25.02 -3.42
N LEU A 127 17.72 25.30 -4.60
CA LEU A 127 17.98 24.62 -5.86
C LEU A 127 18.52 25.63 -6.85
N ALA A 128 19.79 25.51 -7.21
CA ALA A 128 20.57 26.48 -7.97
C ALA A 128 20.02 26.87 -9.37
N THR A 129 18.95 26.27 -9.88
CA THR A 129 18.42 26.61 -11.20
C THR A 129 16.96 26.17 -11.34
N GLN A 130 16.05 27.12 -11.56
CA GLN A 130 14.64 26.88 -11.92
C GLN A 130 14.46 26.50 -13.41
N LYS A 131 15.55 26.42 -14.19
CA LYS A 131 15.58 26.06 -15.62
C LYS A 131 16.84 25.23 -15.94
N GLY A 132 16.71 24.16 -16.74
CA GLY A 132 17.84 23.40 -17.31
C GLY A 132 17.83 21.88 -17.08
N SER A 133 18.75 21.16 -17.74
CA SER A 133 18.89 19.69 -17.74
C SER A 133 18.96 19.06 -16.32
N LYS A 134 19.54 19.78 -15.35
CA LYS A 134 19.69 19.33 -13.96
C LYS A 134 18.37 19.32 -13.15
N LEU A 135 17.30 19.95 -13.65
CA LEU A 135 15.98 19.94 -13.00
C LEU A 135 15.39 18.54 -12.91
N ARG A 136 15.52 17.73 -13.97
CA ARG A 136 14.95 16.37 -13.99
C ARG A 136 15.57 15.48 -12.92
N GLY A 137 16.90 15.57 -12.75
CA GLY A 137 17.62 14.85 -11.69
C GLY A 137 17.14 15.26 -10.30
N GLN A 138 16.97 16.57 -10.09
CA GLN A 138 16.49 17.12 -8.82
C GLN A 138 15.03 16.75 -8.52
N GLN A 139 14.15 16.73 -9.53
CA GLN A 139 12.78 16.24 -9.39
C GLN A 139 12.73 14.75 -9.03
N ARG A 140 13.65 13.93 -9.57
CA ARG A 140 13.75 12.50 -9.19
C ARG A 140 14.19 12.34 -7.73
N LEU A 141 15.22 13.09 -7.32
CA LEU A 141 15.67 13.10 -5.92
C LEU A 141 14.55 13.55 -4.98
N ARG A 142 13.74 14.55 -5.37
CA ARG A 142 12.55 14.99 -4.61
C ARG A 142 11.50 13.89 -4.46
N LYS A 143 11.16 13.19 -5.55
CA LYS A 143 10.21 12.07 -5.50
C LYS A 143 10.70 10.94 -4.57
N GLN A 144 12.01 10.67 -4.58
CA GLN A 144 12.64 9.68 -3.71
C GLN A 144 12.69 10.12 -2.25
N ALA A 145 12.92 11.42 -2.01
CA ALA A 145 12.97 12.01 -0.66
C ALA A 145 11.57 12.27 -0.07
N LYS A 146 10.48 11.97 -0.78
CA LYS A 146 9.12 12.16 -0.28
C LYS A 146 8.91 11.29 0.95
N PRO A 147 8.54 11.88 2.11
CA PRO A 147 8.38 11.09 3.32
C PRO A 147 7.20 10.12 3.18
N VAL A 148 7.30 8.99 3.89
CA VAL A 148 6.35 7.87 3.80
C VAL A 148 4.90 8.32 4.05
N TYR A 149 4.68 9.20 5.01
CA TYR A 149 3.34 9.70 5.36
C TYR A 149 2.70 10.63 4.32
N LEU A 150 3.41 11.04 3.27
CA LEU A 150 2.92 12.00 2.28
C LEU A 150 2.63 11.33 0.93
N GLN A 151 2.89 10.03 0.76
CA GLN A 151 2.83 9.34 -0.54
C GLN A 151 1.49 9.53 -1.27
N SER A 152 0.35 9.46 -0.58
CA SER A 152 -0.98 9.63 -1.16
C SER A 152 -1.44 11.08 -1.39
N HIS A 153 -0.67 12.10 -0.96
CA HIS A 153 -0.97 13.50 -1.28
C HIS A 153 -0.34 13.95 -2.59
N HIS A 154 -1.11 14.65 -3.40
CA HIS A 154 -0.61 15.40 -4.55
C HIS A 154 -0.23 16.82 -4.11
N GLU A 155 0.99 17.29 -4.43
CA GLU A 155 1.34 18.71 -4.30
C GLU A 155 0.45 19.49 -5.29
N THR A 156 -0.32 20.46 -4.77
CA THR A 156 -1.19 21.34 -5.57
C THR A 156 -0.38 22.50 -6.12
#